data_AF-A0A3B0RR43-F1
#
_entry.id   AF-A0A3B0RR43-F1
#
_cell.length_a   1.000
_cell.length_b   1.000
_cell.length_c   1.000
_cell.angle_alpha   90.00
_cell.angle_beta   90.00
_cell.angle_gamma   90.00
#
_symmetry.space_group_name_H-M   'P 1'
#
loop_
_entity.id
_entity.type
_entity.pdbx_description
1 polymer ?
#
loop_
_entity_poly.entity_id
_entity_poly.type
_entity_poly.pdbx_seq_one_letter_code
_entity_poly.pdbx_strand_id
1 'polypeptide(L)'
;MVPAMNVTHTQDACAQFLERAGWGGAKLRPLAGDASTRSYMRAEHNRRHAVLMIAPPKAESAPCPPEASDAERRALGYNAMARLAGPN
;
A
#
# COMPACT_ATOMS: atom_id res chain seq x y z
N MET A 1 -8.81 -16.92 0.25
CA MET A 1 -8.06 -17.00 -1.02
C MET A 1 -8.10 -15.62 -1.65
N VAL A 2 -7.09 -14.78 -1.39
CA VAL A 2 -7.00 -13.43 -1.98
C VAL A 2 -6.74 -13.64 -3.47
N PRO A 3 -7.54 -13.06 -4.39
CA PRO A 3 -7.31 -13.24 -5.81
C PRO A 3 -5.92 -12.70 -6.14
N ALA A 4 -5.11 -13.50 -6.83
CA ALA A 4 -3.84 -13.06 -7.35
C ALA A 4 -4.12 -11.91 -8.33
N MET A 5 -4.01 -10.66 -7.86
CA MET A 5 -4.02 -9.50 -8.74
C MET A 5 -2.95 -9.75 -9.81
N ASN A 6 -3.33 -9.74 -11.09
CA ASN A 6 -2.44 -10.02 -12.22
C ASN A 6 -1.09 -9.31 -12.06
N VAL A 7 -0.07 -10.04 -11.62
CA VAL A 7 1.27 -9.54 -11.26
C VAL A 7 1.89 -8.73 -12.41
N THR A 8 1.60 -9.12 -13.66
CA THR A 8 2.09 -8.45 -14.87
C THR A 8 1.59 -7.02 -15.01
N HIS A 9 0.31 -6.75 -14.72
CA HIS A 9 -0.28 -5.42 -14.91
C HIS A 9 0.29 -4.40 -13.92
N THR A 10 0.52 -4.83 -12.68
CA THR A 10 1.12 -3.99 -11.64
C THR A 10 2.57 -3.66 -11.95
N GLN A 11 3.33 -4.62 -12.49
CA GLN A 11 4.74 -4.40 -12.84
C GLN A 11 4.88 -3.35 -13.95
N ASP A 12 4.05 -3.42 -14.98
CA ASP A 12 4.06 -2.45 -16.08
C ASP A 12 3.63 -1.05 -15.61
N ALA A 13 2.60 -0.97 -14.77
CA ALA A 13 2.16 0.28 -14.17
C ALA A 13 3.27 0.92 -13.30
N CYS A 14 3.98 0.11 -12.52
CA CYS A 14 5.13 0.58 -11.72
C CYS A 14 6.25 1.12 -12.61
N ALA A 15 6.62 0.40 -13.68
CA ALA A 15 7.67 0.83 -14.60
C ALA A 15 7.31 2.17 -15.25
N GLN A 16 6.10 2.30 -15.81
CA GLN A 16 5.66 3.56 -16.43
C GLN A 16 5.60 4.72 -15.43
N PHE A 17 5.18 4.47 -14.19
CA PHE A 17 5.18 5.48 -13.14
C PHE A 17 6.61 5.95 -12.82
N LEU A 18 7.55 5.02 -12.66
CA LEU A 18 8.94 5.35 -12.34
C LEU A 18 9.61 6.13 -13.47
N GLU A 19 9.36 5.78 -14.73
CA GLU A 19 9.85 6.55 -15.88
C GLU A 19 9.37 8.01 -15.82
N ARG A 20 8.05 8.24 -15.65
CA ARG A 20 7.48 9.58 -15.54
C ARG A 20 7.97 10.36 -14.32
N ALA A 21 8.32 9.67 -13.23
CA ALA A 21 8.83 10.26 -12.00
C ALA A 21 10.35 10.53 -12.03
N GLY A 22 11.06 10.21 -13.12
CA GLY A 22 12.52 10.39 -13.21
C GLY A 22 13.34 9.32 -12.47
N TRP A 23 12.73 8.16 -12.22
CA TRP A 23 13.30 6.96 -11.61
C TRP A 23 13.38 5.78 -12.60
N GLY A 24 13.33 6.07 -13.90
CA GLY A 24 13.52 5.08 -14.94
C GLY A 24 14.81 4.26 -14.75
N GLY A 25 14.73 2.95 -15.00
CA GLY A 25 15.84 2.02 -14.78
C GLY A 25 16.26 1.80 -13.32
N ALA A 26 15.52 2.29 -12.32
CA ALA A 26 15.81 2.03 -10.91
C ALA A 26 15.73 0.53 -10.59
N LYS A 27 16.67 0.05 -9.76
CA LYS A 27 16.63 -1.32 -9.23
C LYS A 27 15.64 -1.41 -8.08
N LEU A 28 14.64 -2.28 -8.20
CA LEU A 28 13.63 -2.49 -7.18
C LEU A 28 13.91 -3.75 -6.36
N ARG A 29 13.79 -3.66 -5.04
CA ARG A 29 13.85 -4.81 -4.12
C ARG A 29 12.66 -4.76 -3.16
N PRO A 30 11.98 -5.88 -2.88
CA PRO A 30 10.92 -5.90 -1.87
C PRO A 30 11.42 -5.40 -0.51
N LEU A 31 10.62 -4.55 0.12
CA LEU A 31 10.77 -4.26 1.55
C LEU A 31 10.00 -5.34 2.32
N ALA A 32 10.67 -6.03 3.26
CA ALA A 32 10.04 -7.07 4.06
C ALA A 32 8.79 -6.53 4.78
N GLY A 33 7.74 -7.38 4.84
CA GLY A 33 6.37 -6.98 5.14
C GLY A 33 6.20 -6.20 6.43
N ASP A 34 5.39 -5.14 6.34
CA ASP A 34 4.87 -4.38 7.47
C ASP A 34 3.39 -4.77 7.71
N ALA A 35 2.73 -4.14 8.69
CA ALA A 35 1.30 -4.33 8.96
C ALA A 35 0.39 -3.56 7.98
N SER A 36 0.94 -3.11 6.84
CA SER A 36 0.19 -2.37 5.83
C SER A 36 -0.52 -3.31 4.87
N THR A 37 -1.63 -2.82 4.31
CA THR A 37 -2.29 -3.44 3.15
C THR A 37 -1.62 -3.04 1.83
N ARG A 38 -0.55 -2.23 1.90
CA ARG A 38 0.22 -1.70 0.78
C ARG A 38 1.51 -2.48 0.63
N SER A 39 1.99 -2.61 -0.60
CA SER A 39 3.29 -3.22 -0.87
C SER A 39 4.35 -2.14 -1.06
N TYR A 40 5.55 -2.35 -0.52
CA TYR A 40 6.66 -1.42 -0.64
C TYR A 40 7.87 -2.06 -1.32
N MET A 41 8.51 -1.30 -2.20
CA MET A 41 9.76 -1.67 -2.85
C MET A 41 10.81 -0.60 -2.57
N ARG A 42 12.02 -1.00 -2.16
CA ARG A 42 13.18 -0.12 -2.17
C ARG A 42 13.60 0.13 -3.61
N ALA A 43 13.75 1.39 -3.99
CA ALA A 43 14.23 1.81 -5.30
C ALA A 43 15.65 2.41 -5.17
N GLU A 44 16.58 1.88 -5.95
CA GLU A 44 17.96 2.37 -6.04
C GLU A 44 18.22 2.90 -7.45
N HIS A 45 18.59 4.18 -7.57
CA HIS A 45 18.94 4.79 -8.86
C HIS A 45 20.19 5.67 -8.72
N ASN A 46 21.34 5.14 -9.17
CA ASN A 46 22.66 5.73 -8.96
C ASN A 46 22.94 5.99 -7.47
N ARG A 47 23.08 7.26 -7.07
CA ARG A 47 23.29 7.69 -5.68
C ARG A 47 21.99 8.06 -4.95
N ARG A 48 20.83 7.82 -5.56
CA ARG A 48 19.51 8.16 -5.00
C ARG A 48 18.80 6.91 -4.52
N HIS A 49 18.11 7.04 -3.40
CA HIS A 49 17.29 5.98 -2.81
C HIS A 49 15.88 6.49 -2.57
N ALA A 50 14.87 5.66 -2.84
CA ALA A 50 13.47 5.94 -2.57
C ALA A 50 12.71 4.66 -2.18
N VAL A 51 11.45 4.84 -1.79
CA VAL A 51 10.51 3.75 -1.58
C VAL A 51 9.36 3.94 -2.56
N LEU A 52 9.12 2.93 -3.40
CA LEU A 52 7.91 2.84 -4.21
C LEU A 52 6.83 2.19 -3.36
N MET A 53 5.71 2.88 -3.21
CA MET A 53 4.50 2.38 -2.54
C MET A 53 3.47 1.98 -3.59
N ILE A 54 2.98 0.74 -3.51
CA ILE A 54 1.87 0.24 -4.32
C ILE A 54 0.65 0.15 -3.39
N ALA A 55 -0.33 1.02 -3.62
CA ALA A 55 -1.54 1.14 -2.80
C ALA A 55 -2.78 0.84 -3.66
N PRO A 56 -3.21 -0.44 -3.76
CA PRO A 56 -4.37 -0.79 -4.54
C PRO A 56 -5.64 -0.12 -3.98
N PRO A 57 -6.54 0.38 -4.84
CA PRO A 57 -7.79 1.00 -4.39
C PRO A 57 -8.65 -0.01 -3.61
N LYS A 58 -9.30 0.45 -2.54
CA LYS A 58 -10.15 -0.37 -1.65
C LYS A 58 -9.44 -1.54 -0.95
N ALA A 59 -8.10 -1.55 -0.93
CA ALA A 59 -7.35 -2.53 -0.15
C ALA A 59 -7.52 -2.33 1.36
N GLU A 60 -7.90 -1.13 1.77
CA GLU A 60 -8.19 -0.78 3.16
C GLU A 60 -9.71 -0.79 3.40
N SER A 61 -10.13 -1.25 4.59
CA SER A 61 -11.50 -1.06 5.05
C SER A 61 -11.76 0.43 5.30
N ALA A 62 -13.05 0.80 5.33
CA ALA A 62 -13.44 2.17 5.68
C ALA A 62 -12.86 2.57 7.05
N PRO A 63 -12.45 3.84 7.23
CA PRO A 63 -11.99 4.33 8.51
C PRO A 63 -13.10 4.22 9.56
N CYS A 64 -12.71 4.14 10.83
CA CYS A 64 -13.65 4.20 11.94
C CYS A 64 -14.41 5.53 11.89
N PRO A 65 -15.76 5.55 11.91
CA PRO A 65 -16.51 6.79 12.07
C PRO A 65 -16.12 7.47 13.39
N PRO A 66 -15.97 8.81 13.42
CA PRO A 66 -15.53 9.52 14.63
C PRO A 66 -16.51 9.33 15.80
N GLU A 67 -17.81 9.29 15.50
CA GLU A 67 -18.89 9.15 16.48
C GLU A 67 -19.24 7.70 16.82
N ALA A 68 -18.52 6.71 16.29
CA ALA A 68 -18.82 5.31 16.56
C ALA A 68 -18.55 4.97 18.04
N SER A 69 -19.57 4.44 18.71
CA SER A 69 -19.47 3.87 20.05
C SER A 69 -18.57 2.63 20.06
N ASP A 70 -18.12 2.22 21.25
CA ASP A 70 -17.28 1.02 21.40
C ASP A 70 -17.96 -0.26 20.88
N ALA A 71 -19.30 -0.35 20.97
CA ALA A 71 -20.06 -1.48 20.44
C ALA A 71 -20.06 -1.48 18.91
N GLU A 72 -20.25 -0.32 18.29
CA GLU A 72 -20.21 -0.16 16.83
C GLU A 72 -18.81 -0.42 16.29
N ARG A 73 -17.76 0.06 16.98
CA ARG A 73 -16.36 -0.23 16.60
C ARG A 73 -16.06 -1.73 16.61
N ARG A 74 -16.52 -2.46 17.63
CA ARG A 74 -16.37 -3.93 17.69
C ARG A 74 -17.10 -4.61 16.52
N ALA A 75 -18.30 -4.15 16.17
CA ALA A 75 -19.05 -4.69 15.05
C ALA A 75 -18.39 -4.39 13.69
N LEU A 76 -17.73 -3.24 13.54
CA LEU A 76 -16.96 -2.84 12.35
C LEU A 76 -15.61 -3.57 12.22
N GLY A 77 -15.15 -4.26 13.27
CA GLY A 77 -14.00 -5.16 13.24
C GLY A 77 -12.65 -4.51 13.55
N TYR A 78 -11.57 -5.25 13.28
CA TYR A 78 -10.22 -4.93 13.76
C TYR A 78 -9.74 -3.52 13.37
N ASN A 79 -10.01 -3.09 12.13
CA ASN A 79 -9.59 -1.76 11.68
C ASN A 79 -10.25 -0.63 12.47
N ALA A 80 -11.52 -0.77 12.84
CA ALA A 80 -12.22 0.21 13.67
C ALA A 80 -11.78 0.18 15.15
N MET A 81 -11.25 -0.95 15.62
CA MET A 81 -10.83 -1.14 17.01
C MET A 81 -9.38 -0.72 17.29
N ALA A 82 -8.46 -0.97 16.36
CA ALA A 82 -7.02 -0.98 16.69
C ALA A 82 -6.15 -0.21 15.69
N ARG A 83 -6.67 0.21 14.54
CA ARG A 83 -5.83 0.82 13.50
C ARG A 83 -5.71 2.32 13.71
N LEU A 84 -4.48 2.80 13.88
CA LEU A 84 -4.16 4.20 14.17
C LEU A 84 -4.12 5.10 12.91
N ALA A 85 -4.02 4.51 11.72
CA ALA A 85 -3.98 5.23 10.44
C ALA A 85 -4.97 4.61 9.44
N GLY A 86 -5.87 5.43 8.91
CA GLY A 86 -6.87 5.05 7.90
C GLY A 86 -6.43 5.37 6.48
N PRO A 87 -7.18 4.91 5.46
CA PRO A 87 -6.96 5.32 4.09
C PRO A 87 -7.23 6.83 3.96
N ASN A 88 -6.37 7.52 3.19
CA ASN A 88 -6.59 8.91 2.76
C ASN A 88 -7.76 9.01 1.77
#